data_AF-A0A969HMJ1-F1
#
_entry.id   AF-A0A969HMJ1-F1
#
_cell.length_a   1.000
_cell.length_b   1.000
_cell.length_c   1.000
_cell.angle_alpha   90.00
_cell.angle_beta   90.00
_cell.angle_gamma   90.00
#
_symmetry.space_group_name_H-M   'P 1'
#
loop_
_entity.id
_entity.type
_entity.pdbx_description
1 polymer ?
#
loop_
_entity_poly.entity_id
_entity_poly.type
_entity_poly.pdbx_seq_one_letter_code
_entity_poly.pdbx_strand_id
1 'polypeptide(L)'
;MGTDFSQYKTDTISRRFEKRIQALDMSDADAYYRHLLENSDELDTLFNTTLIGVTEFFRDEDVFYVFREYLSKIISDKKPGESIRIWSVGCANGEEPYSIAMLLADILKEKVYNYPIQIFATDIKEENLQVARRGRYNIASVSKLDPKFRDQYFVA
;
A
#
# COMPACT_ATOMS: atom_id res chain seq x y z
N MET A 1 -20.76 -5.32 2.34
CA MET A 1 -19.32 -5.21 2.63
C MET A 1 -19.10 -5.58 4.09
N GLY A 2 -18.51 -6.74 4.39
CA GLY A 2 -18.35 -7.25 5.77
C GLY A 2 -17.26 -6.56 6.59
N THR A 3 -17.10 -5.25 6.42
CA THR A 3 -16.06 -4.44 7.07
C THR A 3 -16.65 -3.73 8.27
N ASP A 4 -16.10 -4.01 9.45
CA ASP A 4 -16.47 -3.30 10.66
C ASP A 4 -15.62 -2.02 10.81
N PHE A 5 -16.28 -0.86 10.75
CA PHE A 5 -15.66 0.44 10.96
C PHE A 5 -15.63 0.87 12.43
N SER A 6 -16.10 0.05 13.38
CA SER A 6 -16.10 0.36 14.82
C SER A 6 -14.71 0.69 15.38
N GLN A 7 -13.67 0.12 14.78
CA GLN A 7 -12.26 0.35 15.16
C GLN A 7 -11.63 1.57 14.45
N TYR A 8 -12.33 2.19 13.50
CA TYR A 8 -11.84 3.40 12.84
C TYR A 8 -12.09 4.63 13.72
N LYS A 9 -11.19 5.61 13.64
CA LYS A 9 -11.41 6.90 14.29
C LYS A 9 -12.66 7.57 13.70
N THR A 10 -13.65 7.82 14.54
CA THR A 10 -14.92 8.45 14.14
C THR A 10 -14.70 9.73 13.36
N ASP A 11 -13.78 10.60 13.79
CA ASP A 11 -13.45 11.85 13.09
C ASP A 11 -12.99 11.65 11.64
N THR A 12 -12.23 10.58 11.39
CA THR A 12 -11.79 10.24 10.02
C THR A 12 -12.98 9.87 9.16
N ILE A 13 -13.91 9.07 9.70
CA ILE A 13 -15.12 8.64 9.00
C ILE A 13 -16.05 9.84 8.77
N SER A 14 -16.36 10.62 9.80
CA SER A 14 -17.24 11.80 9.71
C SER A 14 -16.78 12.79 8.64
N ARG A 15 -15.47 13.09 8.58
CA ARG A 15 -14.91 13.95 7.54
C ARG A 15 -15.08 13.42 6.11
N ARG A 16 -15.20 12.10 5.92
CA ARG A 16 -15.48 11.50 4.60
C ARG A 16 -16.94 11.67 4.25
N PHE A 17 -17.85 11.43 5.19
CA PHE A 17 -19.28 11.69 5.01
C PHE A 17 -19.54 13.15 4.64
N GLU A 18 -18.99 14.10 5.41
CA GLU A 18 -19.12 15.54 5.14
C GLU A 18 -18.65 15.93 3.75
N LYS A 19 -17.51 15.37 3.30
CA LYS A 19 -17.00 15.60 1.95
C LYS A 19 -17.93 15.07 0.86
N ARG A 20 -18.60 13.94 1.07
CA ARG A 20 -19.56 13.38 0.11
C ARG A 20 -20.85 14.21 0.08
N ILE A 21 -21.38 14.60 1.25
CA ILE A 21 -22.54 15.49 1.37
C ILE A 21 -22.29 16.80 0.59
N GLN A 22 -21.13 17.43 0.80
CA GLN A 22 -20.75 18.64 0.07
C GLN A 22 -20.57 18.40 -1.43
N ALA A 23 -19.97 17.28 -1.84
CA ALA A 23 -19.74 16.97 -3.25
C ALA A 23 -21.04 16.70 -4.04
N LEU A 24 -22.09 16.25 -3.36
CA LEU A 24 -23.42 15.99 -3.93
C LEU A 24 -24.42 17.13 -3.67
N ASP A 25 -23.97 18.24 -3.08
CA ASP A 25 -24.79 19.40 -2.72
C ASP A 25 -26.03 19.02 -1.88
N MET A 26 -25.86 18.10 -0.93
CA MET A 26 -26.93 17.61 -0.06
C MET A 26 -27.09 18.48 1.18
N SER A 27 -28.33 18.60 1.64
CA SER A 27 -28.70 19.50 2.74
C SER A 27 -28.11 19.09 4.10
N ASP A 28 -28.09 17.78 4.38
CA ASP A 28 -27.75 17.23 5.68
C ASP A 28 -27.44 15.73 5.60
N ALA A 29 -27.02 15.17 6.75
CA ALA A 29 -26.67 13.76 6.87
C ALA A 29 -27.86 12.81 6.67
N ASP A 30 -29.10 13.22 7.02
CA ASP A 30 -30.29 12.37 6.87
C ASP A 30 -30.72 12.26 5.40
N ALA A 31 -30.58 13.34 4.63
CA ALA A 31 -30.75 13.33 3.19
C ALA A 31 -29.73 12.40 2.52
N TYR A 32 -28.47 12.47 2.94
CA TYR A 32 -27.42 11.59 2.41
C TYR A 32 -27.61 10.14 2.82
N TYR A 33 -28.05 9.86 4.05
CA TYR A 33 -28.39 8.51 4.49
C TYR A 33 -29.48 7.88 3.62
N ARG A 34 -30.57 8.62 3.33
CA ARG A 34 -31.63 8.15 2.42
C ARG A 34 -31.09 7.89 1.02
N HIS A 35 -30.23 8.77 0.52
CA HIS A 35 -29.60 8.57 -0.78
C HIS A 35 -28.73 7.30 -0.83
N LEU A 36 -27.96 7.00 0.22
CA LEU A 36 -27.16 5.77 0.31
C LEU A 36 -28.01 4.49 0.29
N LEU A 37 -29.23 4.54 0.85
CA LEU A 37 -30.14 3.38 0.85
C LEU A 37 -30.69 3.08 -0.55
N GLU A 38 -30.80 4.10 -1.40
CA GLU A 38 -31.39 3.99 -2.75
C GLU A 38 -30.32 3.86 -3.85
N ASN A 39 -29.07 4.23 -3.55
CA ASN A 39 -27.97 4.28 -4.52
C ASN A 39 -26.77 3.43 -4.06
N SER A 40 -26.69 2.20 -4.59
CA SER A 40 -25.57 1.29 -4.32
C SER A 40 -24.22 1.84 -4.78
N ASP A 41 -24.19 2.59 -5.88
CA ASP A 41 -22.94 3.11 -6.45
C ASP A 41 -22.34 4.21 -5.56
N GLU A 42 -23.19 5.01 -4.91
CA GLU A 42 -22.73 5.99 -3.93
C GLU A 42 -22.22 5.32 -2.65
N LEU A 43 -22.85 4.24 -2.21
CA LEU A 43 -22.36 3.46 -1.08
C LEU A 43 -20.96 2.88 -1.36
N ASP A 44 -20.74 2.34 -2.56
CA ASP A 44 -19.42 1.88 -3.01
C ASP A 44 -18.41 3.04 -3.08
N THR A 45 -18.84 4.21 -3.53
CA THR A 45 -18.01 5.42 -3.58
C THR A 45 -17.60 5.89 -2.17
N LEU A 46 -18.54 5.93 -1.23
CA LEU A 46 -18.27 6.28 0.16
C LEU A 46 -17.31 5.27 0.81
N PHE A 47 -17.53 3.98 0.59
CA PHE A 47 -16.64 2.93 1.07
C PHE A 47 -15.21 3.12 0.52
N ASN A 48 -15.09 3.33 -0.78
CA ASN A 48 -13.80 3.51 -1.44
C ASN A 48 -13.05 4.77 -0.99
N THR A 49 -13.76 5.86 -0.75
CA THR A 49 -13.18 7.12 -0.25
C THR A 49 -12.80 7.07 1.23
N THR A 50 -13.35 6.11 1.98
CA THR A 50 -13.00 5.89 3.39
C THR A 50 -11.66 5.17 3.52
N LEU A 51 -11.40 4.20 2.66
CA LEU A 51 -10.22 3.34 2.66
C LEU A 51 -9.04 3.94 1.86
N ILE A 52 -8.69 5.21 2.05
CA ILE A 52 -7.62 5.83 1.27
C ILE A 52 -6.25 5.26 1.67
N GLY A 53 -5.65 4.49 0.77
CA GLY A 53 -4.24 4.13 0.80
C GLY A 53 -3.44 5.10 -0.06
N VAL A 54 -2.93 6.20 0.53
CA VAL A 54 -1.81 6.91 -0.09
C VAL A 54 -0.57 6.05 0.14
N THR A 55 0.17 5.78 -0.91
CA THR A 55 1.37 4.94 -0.87
C THR A 55 2.40 5.53 -1.84
N GLU A 56 3.67 5.36 -1.49
CA GLU A 56 4.80 5.79 -2.31
C GLU A 56 5.96 4.81 -2.07
N PHE A 57 6.87 4.73 -3.02
CA PHE A 57 8.05 3.89 -2.84
C PHE A 57 8.93 4.48 -1.72
N PHE A 58 9.45 3.60 -0.86
CA PHE A 58 10.22 3.95 0.33
C PHE A 58 9.54 5.04 1.18
N ARG A 59 8.22 4.96 1.31
CA ARG A 59 7.45 5.87 2.16
C ARG A 59 8.06 5.94 3.56
N ASP A 60 8.31 7.15 4.02
CA ASP A 60 9.04 7.44 5.26
C ASP A 60 10.46 6.85 5.22
N GLU A 61 11.38 7.49 4.49
CA GLU A 61 12.75 7.02 4.26
C GLU A 61 13.49 6.62 5.54
N ASP A 62 13.29 7.34 6.64
CA ASP A 62 13.87 7.03 7.97
C ASP A 62 13.43 5.65 8.48
N VAL A 63 12.17 5.25 8.23
CA VAL A 63 11.66 3.92 8.59
C VAL A 63 12.34 2.85 7.75
N PHE A 64 12.50 3.08 6.45
CA PHE A 64 13.20 2.14 5.56
C PHE A 64 14.70 2.03 5.87
N TYR A 65 15.33 3.11 6.33
CA TYR A 65 16.72 3.09 6.81
C TYR A 65 16.86 2.17 8.02
N VAL A 66 16.00 2.35 9.04
CA VAL A 66 16.01 1.47 10.22
C VAL A 66 15.64 0.04 9.85
N PHE A 67 14.64 -0.15 8.98
CA PHE A 67 14.23 -1.47 8.50
C PHE A 67 15.37 -2.21 7.79
N ARG A 68 16.20 -1.51 7.00
CA ARG A 68 17.40 -2.06 6.35
C ARG A 68 18.38 -2.65 7.36
N GLU A 69 18.63 -1.95 8.46
CA GLU A 69 19.56 -2.41 9.52
C GLU A 69 19.04 -3.69 10.17
N TYR A 70 17.76 -3.73 10.55
CA TYR A 70 17.14 -4.91 11.14
C TYR A 70 17.09 -6.10 10.18
N LEU A 71 16.70 -5.85 8.93
CA LEU A 71 16.61 -6.89 7.90
C LEU A 71 18.01 -7.48 7.61
N SER A 72 19.03 -6.64 7.51
CA SER A 72 20.42 -7.08 7.32
C SER A 72 20.90 -7.98 8.45
N LYS A 73 20.57 -7.63 9.71
CA LYS A 73 20.89 -8.45 10.88
C LYS A 73 20.16 -9.79 10.89
N ILE A 74 18.87 -9.82 10.53
CA ILE A 74 18.12 -11.08 10.42
C ILE A 74 18.72 -11.98 9.33
N ILE A 75 19.15 -11.38 8.21
CA ILE A 75 19.76 -12.09 7.10
C ILE A 75 21.16 -12.61 7.46
N SER A 76 21.96 -11.89 8.25
CA SER A 76 23.31 -12.34 8.63
C SER A 76 23.31 -13.62 9.44
N ASP A 77 22.22 -13.86 10.19
CA ASP A 77 22.05 -15.07 11.00
C ASP A 77 21.52 -16.27 10.18
N LYS A 78 21.18 -16.06 8.89
CA LYS A 78 20.64 -17.10 8.02
C LYS A 78 21.70 -17.81 7.18
N LYS A 79 21.60 -19.12 7.12
CA LYS A 79 22.38 -19.98 6.23
C LYS A 79 21.79 -19.98 4.81
N PRO A 80 22.62 -20.19 3.77
CA PRO A 80 22.13 -20.46 2.43
C PRO A 80 21.07 -21.58 2.42
N GLY A 81 20.00 -21.40 1.67
CA GLY A 81 18.84 -22.29 1.60
C GLY A 81 17.73 -21.99 2.61
N GLU A 82 18.00 -21.19 3.64
CA GLU A 82 16.96 -20.78 4.58
C GLU A 82 16.03 -19.72 3.98
N SER A 83 14.73 -19.87 4.17
CA SER A 83 13.76 -18.94 3.59
C SER A 83 13.77 -17.56 4.25
N ILE A 84 13.51 -16.53 3.43
CA ILE A 84 13.20 -15.16 3.85
C ILE A 84 11.77 -14.89 3.44
N ARG A 85 10.88 -14.70 4.43
CA ARG A 85 9.45 -14.48 4.22
C ARG A 85 9.06 -13.16 4.84
N ILE A 86 8.48 -12.27 4.05
CA ILE A 86 8.02 -10.95 4.47
C ILE A 86 6.54 -10.81 4.11
N TRP A 87 5.76 -10.15 4.97
CA TRP A 87 4.35 -9.87 4.71
C TRP A 87 4.10 -8.36 4.82
N SER A 88 3.74 -7.73 3.71
CA SER A 88 3.23 -6.36 3.63
C SER A 88 1.71 -6.39 3.70
N VAL A 89 1.16 -5.76 4.74
CA VAL A 89 -0.28 -5.76 5.06
C VAL A 89 -0.86 -4.37 4.78
N GLY A 90 -1.88 -4.30 3.94
CA GLY A 90 -2.41 -3.04 3.43
C GLY A 90 -1.47 -2.41 2.40
N CYS A 91 -1.00 -3.21 1.44
CA CYS A 91 0.05 -2.80 0.50
C CYS A 91 -0.38 -1.74 -0.54
N ALA A 92 -1.66 -1.38 -0.58
CA ALA A 92 -2.24 -0.46 -1.55
C ALA A 92 -1.79 -0.82 -2.98
N ASN A 93 -1.30 0.14 -3.75
CA ASN A 93 -0.89 -0.05 -5.14
C ASN A 93 0.45 -0.79 -5.31
N GLY A 94 1.05 -1.32 -4.24
CA GLY A 94 2.21 -2.22 -4.30
C GLY A 94 3.57 -1.55 -4.16
N GLU A 95 3.65 -0.23 -3.98
CA GLU A 95 4.92 0.48 -3.84
C GLU A 95 5.75 -0.03 -2.66
N GLU A 96 5.12 -0.33 -1.51
CA GLU A 96 5.80 -0.88 -0.33
C GLU A 96 6.42 -2.26 -0.57
N PRO A 97 5.69 -3.31 -1.02
CA PRO A 97 6.29 -4.63 -1.26
C PRO A 97 7.38 -4.60 -2.34
N TYR A 98 7.28 -3.72 -3.34
CA TYR A 98 8.36 -3.50 -4.30
C TYR A 98 9.56 -2.78 -3.68
N SER A 99 9.36 -1.81 -2.78
CA SER A 99 10.45 -1.17 -2.02
C SER A 99 11.21 -2.19 -1.17
N ILE A 100 10.49 -3.10 -0.52
CA ILE A 100 11.07 -4.22 0.22
C ILE A 100 11.87 -5.15 -0.70
N ALA A 101 11.33 -5.49 -1.89
CA ALA A 101 12.01 -6.33 -2.86
C ALA A 101 13.33 -5.71 -3.35
N MET A 102 13.29 -4.41 -3.70
CA MET A 102 14.46 -3.64 -4.11
C MET A 102 15.50 -3.57 -2.99
N LEU A 103 15.05 -3.36 -1.74
CA LEU A 103 15.93 -3.32 -0.57
C LEU A 103 16.60 -4.67 -0.32
N LEU A 104 15.87 -5.78 -0.41
CA LEU A 104 16.41 -7.13 -0.30
C LEU A 104 17.46 -7.42 -1.36
N ALA A 105 17.17 -7.06 -2.61
CA ALA A 105 18.10 -7.21 -3.72
C ALA A 105 19.37 -6.37 -3.51
N ASP A 106 19.26 -5.16 -2.96
CA ASP A 106 20.41 -4.32 -2.63
C ASP A 106 21.26 -4.87 -1.46
N ILE A 107 20.63 -5.38 -0.39
CA ILE A 107 21.32 -5.98 0.76
C ILE A 107 22.06 -7.26 0.33
N LEU A 108 21.37 -8.15 -0.38
CA LEU A 108 21.87 -9.48 -0.71
C LEU A 108 22.80 -9.48 -1.94
N LYS A 109 22.58 -8.56 -2.89
CA LYS A 109 23.27 -8.54 -4.19
C LYS A 109 23.20 -9.92 -4.85
N GLU A 110 24.33 -10.45 -5.34
CA GLU A 110 24.41 -11.79 -5.94
C GLU A 110 24.03 -12.92 -4.98
N LYS A 111 24.10 -12.70 -3.66
CA LYS A 111 23.69 -13.72 -2.67
C LYS A 111 22.17 -13.91 -2.65
N VAL A 112 21.38 -13.08 -3.35
CA VAL A 112 19.93 -13.20 -3.41
C VAL A 112 19.50 -14.61 -3.85
N TYR A 113 20.26 -15.22 -4.77
CA TYR A 113 20.00 -16.57 -5.28
C TYR A 113 20.28 -17.69 -4.28
N ASN A 114 20.94 -17.39 -3.16
CA ASN A 114 21.20 -18.36 -2.11
C ASN A 114 19.99 -18.57 -1.19
N TYR A 115 18.95 -17.73 -1.30
CA TYR A 115 17.82 -17.73 -0.38
C TYR A 115 16.49 -17.89 -1.13
N PRO A 116 15.60 -18.79 -0.70
CA PRO A 116 14.21 -18.76 -1.12
C PRO A 116 13.51 -17.53 -0.53
N ILE A 117 13.19 -16.54 -1.36
CA ILE A 117 12.56 -15.28 -0.93
C ILE A 117 11.07 -15.29 -1.32
N GLN A 118 10.21 -14.93 -0.37
CA GLN A 118 8.78 -14.72 -0.59
C GLN A 118 8.31 -13.43 0.07
N ILE A 119 7.69 -12.55 -0.72
CA ILE A 119 7.02 -11.35 -0.21
C ILE A 119 5.52 -11.54 -0.44
N PHE A 120 4.77 -11.68 0.66
CA PHE A 120 3.31 -11.66 0.63
C PHE A 120 2.87 -10.21 0.69
N ALA A 121 1.99 -9.80 -0.23
CA ALA A 121 1.40 -8.47 -0.24
C ALA A 121 -0.11 -8.63 -0.26
N THR A 122 -0.78 -8.09 0.75
CA THR A 122 -2.24 -8.23 0.92
C THR A 122 -2.88 -6.88 1.11
N ASP A 123 -4.03 -6.66 0.50
CA ASP A 123 -4.86 -5.48 0.67
C ASP A 123 -6.34 -5.88 0.65
N ILE A 124 -7.20 -5.06 1.25
CA ILE A 124 -8.64 -5.30 1.26
C ILE A 124 -9.30 -4.90 -0.08
N LYS A 125 -8.66 -4.00 -0.83
CA LYS A 125 -9.13 -3.53 -2.14
C LYS A 125 -8.49 -4.34 -3.26
N GLU A 126 -9.32 -5.07 -4.01
CA GLU A 126 -8.82 -5.84 -5.15
C GLU A 126 -8.25 -4.92 -6.24
N GLU A 127 -8.81 -3.72 -6.43
CA GLU A 127 -8.35 -2.75 -7.43
C GLU A 127 -6.89 -2.34 -7.17
N ASN A 128 -6.54 -2.14 -5.90
CA ASN A 128 -5.18 -1.85 -5.45
C ASN A 128 -4.25 -3.02 -5.81
N LEU A 129 -4.66 -4.26 -5.52
CA LEU A 129 -3.91 -5.47 -5.85
C LEU A 129 -3.72 -5.65 -7.37
N GLN A 130 -4.70 -5.25 -8.19
CA GLN A 130 -4.58 -5.27 -9.65
C GLN A 130 -3.57 -4.24 -10.17
N VAL A 131 -3.43 -3.08 -9.51
CA VAL A 131 -2.34 -2.14 -9.80
C VAL A 131 -1.00 -2.75 -9.40
N ALA A 132 -0.88 -3.25 -8.17
CA ALA A 132 0.33 -3.87 -7.66
C ALA A 132 0.83 -5.02 -8.55
N ARG A 133 -0.07 -5.94 -8.94
CA ARG A 133 0.27 -7.08 -9.82
C ARG A 133 0.76 -6.65 -11.20
N ARG A 134 0.26 -5.53 -11.74
CA ARG A 134 0.71 -5.01 -13.03
C ARG A 134 2.11 -4.41 -12.96
N GLY A 135 2.53 -3.89 -11.80
CA GLY A 135 3.85 -3.31 -11.60
C GLY A 135 4.15 -2.12 -12.51
N ARG A 136 3.12 -1.38 -12.95
CA ARG A 136 3.25 -0.21 -13.83
C ARG A 136 2.86 1.04 -13.07
N TYR A 137 3.81 1.95 -12.95
CA TYR A 137 3.67 3.19 -12.19
C TYR A 137 3.92 4.38 -13.09
N ASN A 138 3.26 5.52 -12.78
CA ASN A 138 3.53 6.75 -13.50
C ASN A 138 4.96 7.24 -13.17
N ILE A 139 5.52 8.05 -14.06
CA ILE A 139 6.88 8.57 -13.87
C ILE A 139 7.01 9.42 -12.60
N ALA A 140 5.92 10.09 -12.20
CA ALA A 140 5.86 10.92 -10.99
C ALA A 140 5.97 10.12 -9.68
N SER A 141 5.45 8.89 -9.63
CA SER A 141 5.54 8.01 -8.46
C SER A 141 6.95 7.44 -8.31
N VAL A 142 7.67 7.22 -9.41
CA VAL A 142 9.05 6.71 -9.38
C VAL A 142 10.11 7.82 -9.38
N SER A 143 9.75 9.07 -9.66
CA SER A 143 10.72 10.17 -9.72
C SER A 143 11.33 10.54 -8.37
N LYS A 144 10.66 10.18 -7.26
CA LYS A 144 11.17 10.38 -5.90
C LYS A 144 12.14 9.30 -5.44
N LEU A 145 12.24 8.18 -6.17
CA LEU A 145 13.19 7.13 -5.84
C LEU A 145 14.62 7.63 -6.01
N ASP A 146 15.52 7.12 -5.17
CA ASP A 146 16.96 7.21 -5.45
C ASP A 146 17.21 6.68 -6.88
N PRO A 147 17.90 7.45 -7.74
CA PRO A 147 18.21 7.05 -9.11
C PRO A 147 18.79 5.63 -9.22
N LYS A 148 19.58 5.20 -8.23
CA LYS A 148 20.12 3.84 -8.15
C LYS A 148 19.02 2.78 -8.23
N PHE A 149 17.95 2.94 -7.46
CA PHE A 149 16.83 1.99 -7.47
C PHE A 149 16.00 2.13 -8.73
N ARG A 150 15.70 3.37 -9.13
CA ARG A 150 14.89 3.64 -10.31
C ARG A 150 15.51 3.04 -11.58
N ASP A 151 16.78 3.34 -11.83
CA ASP A 151 17.45 2.99 -13.08
C ASP A 151 17.79 1.49 -13.15
N GLN A 152 17.91 0.83 -11.99
CA GLN A 152 18.18 -0.60 -11.91
C GLN A 152 16.91 -1.47 -12.01
N TYR A 153 15.78 -1.02 -11.46
CA TYR A 153 14.60 -1.87 -11.27
C TYR A 153 13.37 -1.46 -12.09
N PHE A 154 13.39 -0.32 -12.80
CA PHE A 154 12.30 0.10 -13.68
C PHE A 154 12.77 0.19 -15.14
N VAL A 155 11.82 -0.02 -16.06
CA VAL A 155 12.01 0.15 -17.50
C VAL A 155 11.00 1.15 -18.04
N ALA A 156 11.42 1.92 -19.05
CA ALA A 156 10.60 2.92 -19.72
C ALA A 156 9.66 2.31 -20.77
#